data_AF-A0A1T3CV06-F1
#
_entry.id   AF-A0A1T3CV06-F1
#
_cell.length_a   1.000
_cell.length_b   1.000
_cell.length_c   1.000
_cell.angle_alpha   90.00
_cell.angle_beta   90.00
_cell.angle_gamma   90.00
#
_symmetry.space_group_name_H-M   'P 1'
#
loop_
_entity.id
_entity.type
_entity.pdbx_description
1 polymer ?
#
loop_
_entity_poly.entity_id
_entity_poly.type
_entity_poly.pdbx_seq_one_letter_code
_entity_poly.pdbx_strand_id
1 'polypeptide(L)'
;MAKYRDNDPVVGISDPQIAWDETELERIQAEFKVLQKNYKGVDAIDTRNLGEVERRKYCHLLVEGAFRLLRLKPEDYSDCFEACVRRCLASRALEAQHWSSWGPYKEVIIKLRDVAYHSELHGKYYILPATTVVPSIVVKLLRKVDTGGLDESTRLVTRYKVFEFAHASVKHYNEHGNKIIRTKHVMPNRKPKAVKAETPSGFGETGLSQPILQKSAEVDDTKSQVGIILKSQMPLRPVTITTTKKITREQAVDLVVPHMVKIMKELWSTTTNDECAASLTKEIVIVLPPEIKEWLEVWSRQAGKQEIEVWVREATEDLETYEWGETQVVQGRPAAEPIYAAINELEELHNENVTSVAARHKLHERTAMIRQYLMGMEEKWKAWAYKELSKELLECQAAIATDVSFIRRSLEENDERCWKKRRANMEDAANDNGAKANWLP
;
A
#
# COMPACT_ATOMS: atom_id res chain seq x y z
N MET A 1 -7.62 22.60 16.68
CA MET A 1 -7.93 21.15 16.63
C MET A 1 -8.82 20.80 17.81
N ALA A 2 -10.00 20.22 17.57
CA ALA A 2 -10.90 19.77 18.63
C ALA A 2 -10.24 18.62 19.39
N LYS A 3 -10.09 18.74 20.71
CA LYS A 3 -9.69 17.64 21.58
C LYS A 3 -10.72 16.52 21.42
N TYR A 4 -10.35 15.41 20.78
CA TYR A 4 -11.15 14.18 20.79
C TYR A 4 -11.28 13.76 22.26
N ARG A 5 -12.41 14.08 22.89
CA ARG A 5 -12.72 13.59 24.23
C ARG A 5 -12.94 12.08 24.10
N ASP A 6 -12.17 11.29 24.84
CA ASP A 6 -12.22 9.81 24.92
C ASP A 6 -13.51 9.30 25.59
N ASN A 7 -14.63 10.03 25.43
CA ASN A 7 -15.95 9.75 25.99
C ASN A 7 -16.88 9.07 24.99
N ASP A 8 -16.37 8.64 23.82
CA ASP A 8 -17.20 7.89 22.89
C ASP A 8 -17.61 6.55 23.54
N PRO A 9 -18.92 6.24 23.60
CA PRO A 9 -19.41 5.10 24.34
C PRO A 9 -18.82 3.81 23.78
N VAL A 10 -18.14 3.05 24.65
CA VAL A 10 -17.64 1.72 24.30
C VAL A 10 -18.78 0.74 24.37
N VAL A 11 -19.12 0.18 23.21
CA VAL A 11 -20.27 -0.70 23.11
C VAL A 11 -19.85 -2.15 23.38
N GLY A 12 -20.55 -2.80 24.32
CA GLY A 12 -20.42 -4.23 24.55
C GLY A 12 -21.11 -4.99 23.44
N ILE A 13 -20.34 -5.70 22.63
CA ILE A 13 -20.84 -6.47 21.49
C ILE A 13 -20.56 -7.93 21.79
N SER A 14 -21.52 -8.81 21.52
CA SER A 14 -21.30 -10.25 21.54
C SER A 14 -20.17 -10.61 20.58
N ASP A 15 -19.46 -11.72 20.79
CA ASP A 15 -18.49 -12.19 19.78
C ASP A 15 -19.14 -12.23 18.39
N PRO A 16 -18.39 -11.88 17.33
CA PRO A 16 -18.93 -11.95 15.99
C PRO A 16 -19.49 -13.36 15.82
N GLN A 17 -20.78 -13.45 15.49
CA GLN A 17 -21.34 -14.75 15.15
C GLN A 17 -20.45 -15.36 14.06
N ILE A 18 -20.13 -16.64 14.23
CA ILE A 18 -19.28 -17.45 13.35
C ILE A 18 -19.38 -16.93 11.92
N ALA A 19 -18.22 -16.65 11.30
CA ALA A 19 -18.12 -16.13 9.94
C ALA A 19 -19.18 -16.77 9.04
N TRP A 20 -19.83 -15.97 8.18
CA TRP A 20 -20.94 -16.43 7.36
C TRP A 20 -20.62 -17.78 6.74
N ASP A 21 -21.47 -18.75 7.03
CA ASP A 21 -21.42 -20.03 6.35
C ASP A 21 -21.58 -19.73 4.85
N GLU A 22 -20.56 -20.11 4.07
CA GLU A 22 -20.51 -19.84 2.64
C GLU A 22 -21.74 -20.42 1.94
N THR A 23 -22.25 -21.56 2.43
CA THR A 23 -23.47 -22.18 1.93
C THR A 23 -24.73 -21.36 2.26
N GLU A 24 -24.80 -20.74 3.44
CA GLU A 24 -25.91 -19.85 3.82
C GLU A 24 -25.89 -18.56 2.98
N LEU A 25 -24.70 -17.99 2.76
CA LEU A 25 -24.52 -16.83 1.90
C LEU A 25 -24.95 -17.13 0.46
N GLU A 26 -24.50 -18.25 -0.11
CA GLU A 26 -24.89 -18.66 -1.46
C GLU A 26 -26.40 -18.90 -1.58
N ARG A 27 -27.01 -19.55 -0.59
CA ARG A 27 -28.46 -19.78 -0.53
C ARG A 27 -29.23 -18.47 -0.55
N ILE A 28 -28.87 -17.51 0.32
CA ILE A 28 -29.53 -16.20 0.36
C ILE A 28 -29.28 -15.43 -0.94
N GLN A 29 -28.06 -15.43 -1.46
CA GLN A 29 -27.75 -14.78 -2.74
C GLN A 29 -28.57 -15.36 -3.90
N ALA A 30 -28.83 -16.67 -3.91
CA ALA A 30 -29.63 -17.31 -4.95
C ALA A 30 -31.09 -16.81 -4.97
N GLU A 31 -31.67 -16.49 -3.81
CA GLU A 31 -33.02 -15.89 -3.73
C GLU A 31 -33.09 -14.51 -4.39
N PHE A 32 -31.98 -13.76 -4.37
CA PHE A 32 -31.88 -12.42 -4.97
C PHE A 32 -31.23 -12.41 -6.36
N LYS A 33 -31.07 -13.58 -7.00
CA LYS A 33 -30.38 -13.72 -8.29
C LYS A 33 -30.94 -12.81 -9.38
N VAL A 34 -32.27 -12.65 -9.44
CA VAL A 34 -32.96 -11.77 -10.40
C VAL A 34 -32.60 -10.28 -10.26
N LEU A 35 -32.14 -9.89 -9.08
CA LEU A 35 -31.65 -8.55 -8.77
C LEU A 35 -30.13 -8.47 -8.86
N GLN A 36 -29.38 -9.53 -9.17
CA GLN A 36 -27.92 -9.43 -9.25
C GLN A 36 -27.49 -8.61 -10.48
N LYS A 37 -26.37 -7.88 -10.33
CA LYS A 37 -25.74 -7.16 -11.43
C LYS A 37 -25.42 -8.14 -12.56
N ASN A 38 -25.68 -7.73 -13.80
CA ASN A 38 -25.40 -8.50 -15.03
C ASN A 38 -26.10 -9.86 -15.11
N TYR A 39 -27.11 -10.12 -14.28
CA TYR A 39 -27.93 -11.31 -14.45
C TYR A 39 -28.73 -11.19 -15.76
N LYS A 40 -28.56 -12.19 -16.64
CA LYS A 40 -29.17 -12.24 -17.98
C LYS A 40 -30.27 -13.32 -18.11
N GLY A 41 -30.84 -13.75 -16.98
CA GLY A 41 -31.96 -14.69 -17.01
C GLY A 41 -33.21 -14.08 -17.64
N VAL A 42 -34.16 -14.93 -18.05
CA VAL A 42 -35.45 -14.50 -18.60
C VAL A 42 -36.28 -13.70 -17.60
N ASP A 43 -35.99 -13.88 -16.31
CA ASP A 43 -36.56 -13.23 -15.15
C ASP A 43 -35.71 -12.04 -14.65
N ALA A 44 -34.71 -11.60 -15.43
CA ALA A 44 -33.89 -10.46 -15.08
C ALA A 44 -34.72 -9.17 -14.98
N ILE A 45 -34.55 -8.45 -13.86
CA ILE A 45 -35.26 -7.20 -13.61
C ILE A 45 -34.40 -6.04 -14.10
N ASP A 46 -34.95 -5.21 -14.99
CA ASP A 46 -34.30 -3.97 -15.41
C ASP A 46 -34.38 -2.91 -14.31
N THR A 47 -33.43 -2.97 -13.39
CA THR A 47 -33.36 -2.07 -12.24
C THR A 47 -33.25 -0.58 -12.57
N ARG A 48 -32.94 -0.19 -13.82
CA ARG A 48 -32.84 1.22 -14.22
C ARG A 48 -34.18 1.85 -14.57
N ASN A 49 -35.15 1.04 -14.99
CA ASN A 49 -36.45 1.48 -15.51
C ASN A 49 -37.61 1.21 -14.53
N LEU A 50 -37.30 0.90 -13.27
CA LEU A 50 -38.30 0.65 -12.24
C LEU A 50 -38.98 1.92 -11.76
N GLY A 51 -40.29 1.83 -11.53
CA GLY A 51 -41.06 2.87 -10.84
C GLY A 51 -40.57 3.08 -9.40
N GLU A 52 -40.94 4.19 -8.77
CA GLU A 52 -40.54 4.48 -7.39
C GLU A 52 -41.05 3.42 -6.39
N VAL A 53 -42.29 2.97 -6.56
CA VAL A 53 -42.91 1.92 -5.73
C VAL A 53 -42.15 0.60 -5.84
N GLU A 54 -41.76 0.22 -7.06
CA GLU A 54 -41.00 -1.01 -7.30
C GLU A 54 -39.58 -0.92 -6.78
N ARG A 55 -38.90 0.22 -6.98
CA ARG A 55 -37.57 0.47 -6.40
C ARG A 55 -37.61 0.33 -4.88
N ARG A 56 -38.62 0.90 -4.22
CA ARG A 56 -38.80 0.74 -2.77
C ARG A 56 -39.01 -0.70 -2.37
N LYS A 57 -39.89 -1.43 -3.09
CA LYS A 57 -40.13 -2.86 -2.85
C LYS A 57 -38.85 -3.69 -2.96
N TYR A 58 -38.05 -3.52 -4.01
CA TYR A 58 -36.81 -4.30 -4.17
C TYR A 58 -35.70 -3.88 -3.22
N CYS A 59 -35.57 -2.60 -2.89
CA CYS A 59 -34.67 -2.16 -1.82
C CYS A 59 -35.06 -2.76 -0.46
N HIS A 60 -36.36 -2.83 -0.15
CA HIS A 60 -36.88 -3.47 1.06
C HIS A 60 -36.48 -4.95 1.11
N LEU A 61 -36.73 -5.70 0.03
CA LEU A 61 -36.36 -7.11 -0.08
C LEU A 61 -34.84 -7.34 0.08
N LEU A 62 -34.01 -6.49 -0.52
CA LEU A 62 -32.56 -6.62 -0.38
C LEU A 62 -32.07 -6.30 1.04
N VAL A 63 -32.62 -5.26 1.68
CA VAL A 63 -32.27 -4.94 3.08
C VAL A 63 -32.73 -6.07 4.01
N GLU A 64 -33.89 -6.67 3.75
CA GLU A 64 -34.34 -7.87 4.46
C GLU A 64 -33.38 -9.05 4.28
N GLY A 65 -32.90 -9.29 3.06
CA GLY A 65 -31.81 -10.24 2.80
C GLY A 65 -30.54 -9.95 3.61
N ALA A 66 -30.16 -8.68 3.73
CA ALA A 66 -29.00 -8.28 4.51
C ALA A 66 -29.21 -8.52 6.02
N PHE A 67 -30.41 -8.24 6.54
CA PHE A 67 -30.77 -8.55 7.92
C PHE A 67 -30.73 -10.05 8.20
N ARG A 68 -31.22 -10.88 7.26
CA ARG A 68 -31.11 -12.34 7.33
C ARG A 68 -29.65 -12.82 7.38
N LEU A 69 -28.76 -12.25 6.55
CA LEU A 69 -27.32 -12.53 6.61
C LEU A 69 -26.70 -12.16 7.97
N LEU A 70 -27.23 -11.14 8.64
CA LEU A 70 -26.81 -10.73 9.98
C LEU A 70 -27.53 -11.49 11.11
N ARG A 71 -28.40 -12.46 10.76
CA ARG A 71 -29.26 -13.22 11.67
C ARG A 71 -30.11 -12.31 12.57
N LEU A 72 -30.61 -11.24 12.00
CA LEU A 72 -31.52 -10.28 12.64
C LEU A 72 -32.89 -10.34 11.97
N LYS A 73 -33.93 -10.12 12.78
CA LYS A 73 -35.30 -9.96 12.31
C LYS A 73 -35.58 -8.47 12.13
N PRO A 74 -36.02 -8.01 10.94
CA PRO A 74 -36.36 -6.61 10.70
C PRO A 74 -37.33 -6.02 11.73
N GLU A 75 -38.27 -6.83 12.22
CA GLU A 75 -39.33 -6.43 13.15
C GLU A 75 -38.76 -5.97 14.50
N ASP A 76 -37.65 -6.56 14.93
CA ASP A 76 -36.97 -6.21 16.19
C ASP A 76 -36.20 -4.88 16.09
N TYR A 77 -35.97 -4.37 14.87
CA TYR A 77 -35.17 -3.16 14.60
C TYR A 77 -35.79 -2.30 13.49
N SER A 78 -37.11 -2.08 13.54
CA SER A 78 -37.90 -1.42 12.49
C SER A 78 -37.32 -0.08 12.03
N ASP A 79 -36.90 0.78 12.95
CA ASP A 79 -36.39 2.12 12.63
C ASP A 79 -35.05 2.04 11.88
N CYS A 80 -34.16 1.15 12.33
CA CYS A 80 -32.88 0.89 11.66
C CYS A 80 -33.12 0.30 10.27
N PHE A 81 -34.05 -0.65 10.16
CA PHE A 81 -34.40 -1.30 8.91
C PHE A 81 -34.91 -0.28 7.89
N GLU A 82 -35.89 0.54 8.24
CA GLU A 82 -36.42 1.60 7.37
C GLU A 82 -35.35 2.65 7.02
N ALA A 83 -34.48 3.02 7.95
CA ALA A 83 -33.36 3.90 7.65
C ALA A 83 -32.39 3.31 6.62
N CYS A 84 -32.12 2.00 6.70
CA CYS A 84 -31.31 1.28 5.72
C CYS A 84 -32.01 1.21 4.35
N VAL A 85 -33.32 0.98 4.30
CA VAL A 85 -34.12 1.00 3.06
C VAL A 85 -34.09 2.38 2.41
N ARG A 86 -34.37 3.45 3.18
CA ARG A 86 -34.28 4.85 2.73
C ARG A 86 -32.88 5.14 2.17
N ARG A 87 -31.85 4.65 2.84
CA ARG A 87 -30.46 4.86 2.40
C ARG A 87 -30.12 4.09 1.13
N CYS A 88 -30.57 2.84 0.98
CA CYS A 88 -30.44 2.09 -0.27
C CYS A 88 -31.10 2.83 -1.45
N LEU A 89 -32.28 3.40 -1.25
CA LEU A 89 -32.99 4.21 -2.26
C LEU A 89 -32.22 5.49 -2.61
N ALA A 90 -31.87 6.29 -1.61
CA ALA A 90 -31.15 7.56 -1.82
C ALA A 90 -29.79 7.35 -2.51
N SER A 91 -29.14 6.21 -2.24
CA SER A 91 -27.84 5.86 -2.80
C SER A 91 -27.87 5.20 -4.18
N ARG A 92 -29.07 4.93 -4.71
CA ARG A 92 -29.25 4.18 -5.97
C ARG A 92 -28.54 2.82 -5.94
N ALA A 93 -28.73 2.07 -4.85
CA ALA A 93 -28.10 0.77 -4.64
C ALA A 93 -28.49 -0.26 -5.71
N LEU A 94 -29.72 -0.20 -6.22
CA LEU A 94 -30.23 -1.08 -7.28
C LEU A 94 -29.59 -0.77 -8.63
N GLU A 95 -29.23 0.48 -8.90
CA GLU A 95 -28.68 0.90 -10.18
C GLU A 95 -27.15 0.76 -10.22
N ALA A 96 -26.50 0.54 -9.07
CA ALA A 96 -25.05 0.44 -8.94
C ALA A 96 -24.47 -0.64 -9.87
N GLN A 97 -23.58 -0.20 -10.78
CA GLN A 97 -22.86 -1.08 -11.70
C GLN A 97 -21.46 -1.38 -11.21
N HIS A 98 -20.77 -0.42 -10.61
CA HIS A 98 -19.44 -0.63 -10.06
C HIS A 98 -19.45 -0.21 -8.60
N TRP A 99 -18.65 -0.88 -7.78
CA TRP A 99 -18.54 -0.54 -6.38
C TRP A 99 -18.06 0.91 -6.19
N SER A 100 -17.07 1.32 -6.99
CA SER A 100 -16.54 2.69 -7.00
C SER A 100 -17.52 3.74 -7.55
N SER A 101 -18.52 3.33 -8.34
CA SER A 101 -19.54 4.23 -8.91
C SER A 101 -20.80 4.32 -8.06
N TRP A 102 -20.93 3.53 -6.99
CA TRP A 102 -22.05 3.63 -6.06
C TRP A 102 -21.91 4.93 -5.27
N GLY A 103 -22.96 5.76 -5.23
CA GLY A 103 -22.87 7.14 -4.71
C GLY A 103 -22.17 7.28 -3.34
N PRO A 104 -22.53 6.47 -2.34
CA PRO A 104 -21.88 6.47 -1.02
C PRO A 104 -20.47 5.89 -0.96
N TYR A 105 -19.89 5.37 -2.05
CA TYR A 105 -18.57 4.72 -2.04
C TYR A 105 -17.48 5.59 -1.38
N LYS A 106 -17.42 6.88 -1.74
CA LYS A 106 -16.47 7.83 -1.15
C LYS A 106 -16.67 8.01 0.38
N GLU A 107 -17.91 8.04 0.83
CA GLU A 107 -18.22 8.13 2.26
C GLU A 107 -17.83 6.84 3.00
N VAL A 108 -18.13 5.69 2.40
CA VAL A 108 -17.81 4.38 2.94
C VAL A 108 -16.30 4.21 3.09
N ILE A 109 -15.51 4.58 2.07
CA ILE A 109 -14.05 4.41 2.13
C ILE A 109 -13.39 5.34 3.16
N ILE A 110 -13.88 6.58 3.32
CA ILE A 110 -13.41 7.48 4.38
C ILE A 110 -13.67 6.85 5.75
N LYS A 111 -14.89 6.36 6.01
CA LYS A 111 -15.20 5.72 7.29
C LYS A 111 -14.46 4.40 7.50
N LEU A 112 -14.18 3.64 6.44
CA LEU A 112 -13.34 2.44 6.53
C LEU A 112 -11.91 2.78 6.93
N ARG A 113 -11.36 3.90 6.43
CA ARG A 113 -10.06 4.41 6.86
C ARG A 113 -10.09 4.89 8.31
N ASP A 114 -11.18 5.52 8.75
CA ASP A 114 -11.36 5.88 10.17
C ASP A 114 -11.44 4.63 11.04
N VAL A 115 -12.24 3.63 10.66
CA VAL A 115 -12.29 2.32 11.33
C VAL A 115 -10.89 1.72 11.42
N ALA A 116 -10.13 1.72 10.32
CA ALA A 116 -8.78 1.21 10.30
C ALA A 116 -7.90 1.96 11.30
N TYR A 117 -7.78 3.28 11.14
CA TYR A 117 -6.96 4.14 11.99
C TYR A 117 -7.27 3.96 13.49
N HIS A 118 -8.54 4.04 13.87
CA HIS A 118 -8.93 3.90 15.27
C HIS A 118 -8.74 2.47 15.78
N SER A 119 -8.96 1.46 14.94
CA SER A 119 -8.72 0.08 15.35
C SER A 119 -7.23 -0.20 15.56
N GLU A 120 -6.39 0.36 14.67
CA GLU A 120 -4.94 0.31 14.76
C GLU A 120 -4.40 1.00 16.02
N LEU A 121 -4.96 2.17 16.35
CA LEU A 121 -4.56 3.01 17.47
C LEU A 121 -4.91 2.38 18.82
N HIS A 122 -6.12 1.84 18.95
CA HIS A 122 -6.65 1.35 20.22
C HIS A 122 -6.56 -0.17 20.40
N GLY A 123 -6.12 -0.90 19.37
CA GLY A 123 -6.04 -2.36 19.40
C GLY A 123 -7.39 -3.06 19.55
N LYS A 124 -8.49 -2.38 19.20
CA LYS A 124 -9.86 -2.89 19.29
C LYS A 124 -10.58 -2.68 17.98
N TYR A 125 -11.55 -3.52 17.63
CA TYR A 125 -12.33 -3.28 16.42
C TYR A 125 -13.23 -2.05 16.57
N TYR A 126 -13.48 -1.37 15.45
CA TYR A 126 -14.49 -0.33 15.29
C TYR A 126 -15.49 -0.75 14.21
N ILE A 127 -16.75 -0.39 14.39
CA ILE A 127 -17.84 -0.72 13.46
C ILE A 127 -18.37 0.52 12.78
N LEU A 128 -18.83 0.34 11.54
CA LEU A 128 -19.49 1.39 10.77
C LEU A 128 -20.93 1.63 11.25
N PRO A 129 -21.55 2.79 10.98
CA PRO A 129 -22.98 2.99 11.17
C PRO A 129 -23.82 1.97 10.37
N ALA A 130 -24.97 1.55 10.89
CA ALA A 130 -25.87 0.60 10.22
C ALA A 130 -26.25 1.04 8.80
N THR A 131 -26.62 2.31 8.65
CA THR A 131 -26.98 2.94 7.37
C THR A 131 -25.79 3.05 6.40
N THR A 132 -24.58 2.75 6.83
CA THR A 132 -23.42 2.64 5.94
C THR A 132 -23.16 1.16 5.60
N VAL A 133 -23.10 0.29 6.62
CA VAL A 133 -22.67 -1.11 6.42
C VAL A 133 -23.74 -1.99 5.79
N VAL A 134 -25.03 -1.79 6.11
CA VAL A 134 -26.11 -2.61 5.55
C VAL A 134 -26.29 -2.34 4.05
N PRO A 135 -26.37 -1.07 3.57
CA PRO A 135 -26.35 -0.82 2.12
C PRO A 135 -25.08 -1.32 1.44
N SER A 136 -23.93 -1.30 2.13
CA SER A 136 -22.68 -1.88 1.62
C SER A 136 -22.80 -3.39 1.40
N ILE A 137 -23.41 -4.12 2.35
CA ILE A 137 -23.71 -5.55 2.22
C ILE A 137 -24.66 -5.80 1.05
N VAL A 138 -25.72 -5.00 0.92
CA VAL A 138 -26.69 -5.11 -0.17
C VAL A 138 -25.98 -5.01 -1.53
N VAL A 139 -25.18 -3.97 -1.74
CA VAL A 139 -24.51 -3.73 -3.03
C VAL A 139 -23.41 -4.75 -3.29
N LYS A 140 -22.58 -5.06 -2.28
CA LYS A 140 -21.40 -5.91 -2.46
C LYS A 140 -21.74 -7.40 -2.52
N LEU A 141 -22.64 -7.86 -1.66
CA LEU A 141 -22.90 -9.29 -1.49
C LEU A 141 -24.18 -9.75 -2.18
N LEU A 142 -25.30 -9.06 -1.97
CA LEU A 142 -26.59 -9.51 -2.52
C LEU A 142 -26.74 -9.16 -4.00
N ARG A 143 -26.32 -7.95 -4.38
CA ARG A 143 -26.29 -7.49 -5.78
C ARG A 143 -25.08 -8.00 -6.56
N LYS A 144 -24.09 -8.59 -5.90
CA LYS A 144 -22.79 -9.02 -6.48
C LYS A 144 -22.15 -7.93 -7.36
N VAL A 145 -22.17 -6.68 -6.90
CA VAL A 145 -21.48 -5.60 -7.62
C VAL A 145 -19.97 -5.80 -7.47
N ASP A 146 -19.33 -6.09 -8.59
CA ASP A 146 -17.90 -6.38 -8.66
C ASP A 146 -17.07 -5.23 -8.07
N THR A 147 -16.05 -5.62 -7.32
CA THR A 147 -15.08 -4.76 -6.63
C THR A 147 -13.68 -4.94 -7.18
N GLY A 148 -13.46 -5.92 -8.07
CA GLY A 148 -12.14 -6.30 -8.58
C GLY A 148 -11.27 -7.02 -7.53
N GLY A 149 -11.76 -7.22 -6.30
CA GLY A 149 -11.12 -7.96 -5.20
C GLY A 149 -9.84 -7.31 -4.63
N LEU A 150 -9.18 -6.46 -5.40
CA LEU A 150 -7.91 -5.81 -5.08
C LEU A 150 -8.08 -4.36 -4.61
N ASP A 151 -9.30 -3.83 -4.64
CA ASP A 151 -9.56 -2.46 -4.19
C ASP A 151 -9.34 -2.33 -2.67
N GLU A 152 -8.86 -1.15 -2.27
CA GLU A 152 -8.54 -0.83 -0.88
C GLU A 152 -9.72 -1.13 0.06
N SER A 153 -10.96 -0.86 -0.38
CA SER A 153 -12.13 -1.03 0.48
C SER A 153 -12.42 -2.52 0.77
N THR A 154 -12.24 -3.42 -0.19
CA THR A 154 -12.33 -4.88 0.05
C THR A 154 -11.31 -5.32 1.09
N ARG A 155 -10.05 -4.88 0.94
CA ARG A 155 -8.99 -5.20 1.90
C ARG A 155 -9.32 -4.70 3.30
N LEU A 156 -9.85 -3.48 3.43
CA LEU A 156 -10.23 -2.91 4.73
C LEU A 156 -11.43 -3.63 5.34
N VAL A 157 -12.47 -3.93 4.56
CA VAL A 157 -13.66 -4.67 5.02
C VAL A 157 -13.27 -6.03 5.60
N THR A 158 -12.42 -6.79 4.90
CA THR A 158 -11.94 -8.10 5.34
C THR A 158 -11.02 -7.98 6.55
N ARG A 159 -9.99 -7.13 6.49
CA ARG A 159 -9.00 -7.00 7.57
C ARG A 159 -9.61 -6.56 8.90
N TYR A 160 -10.59 -5.66 8.85
CA TYR A 160 -11.25 -5.13 10.04
C TYR A 160 -12.60 -5.80 10.33
N LYS A 161 -12.91 -6.93 9.67
CA LYS A 161 -14.12 -7.73 9.93
C LYS A 161 -15.41 -6.90 9.92
N VAL A 162 -15.46 -5.89 9.06
CA VAL A 162 -16.51 -4.85 9.08
C VAL A 162 -17.90 -5.45 8.88
N PHE A 163 -17.98 -6.46 8.01
CA PHE A 163 -19.22 -7.17 7.73
C PHE A 163 -19.59 -8.20 8.82
N GLU A 164 -18.62 -8.91 9.41
CA GLU A 164 -18.88 -9.85 10.52
C GLU A 164 -19.46 -9.12 11.75
N PHE A 165 -19.03 -7.88 11.99
CA PHE A 165 -19.54 -7.04 13.08
C PHE A 165 -20.76 -6.19 12.71
N ALA A 166 -21.28 -6.26 11.48
CA ALA A 166 -22.38 -5.40 11.04
C ALA A 166 -23.69 -5.63 11.82
N HIS A 167 -23.89 -6.82 12.39
CA HIS A 167 -25.03 -7.10 13.27
C HIS A 167 -25.04 -6.17 14.50
N ALA A 168 -23.86 -5.80 15.00
CA ALA A 168 -23.71 -4.88 16.11
C ALA A 168 -24.06 -3.45 15.72
N SER A 169 -23.73 -3.06 14.48
CA SER A 169 -24.11 -1.76 13.93
C SER A 169 -25.63 -1.58 13.94
N VAL A 170 -26.38 -2.63 13.62
CA VAL A 170 -27.85 -2.63 13.67
C VAL A 170 -28.36 -2.57 15.11
N LYS A 171 -27.82 -3.40 16.01
CA LYS A 171 -28.21 -3.42 17.43
C LYS A 171 -27.97 -2.09 18.16
N HIS A 172 -26.99 -1.32 17.72
CA HIS A 172 -26.61 -0.03 18.30
C HIS A 172 -26.93 1.14 17.37
N TYR A 173 -27.91 0.96 16.48
CA TYR A 173 -28.37 2.01 15.60
C TYR A 173 -28.86 3.22 16.38
N ASN A 174 -28.49 4.40 15.88
CA ASN A 174 -28.98 5.69 16.33
C ASN A 174 -29.25 6.52 15.06
N GLU A 175 -30.45 7.10 14.95
CA GLU A 175 -30.89 7.86 13.77
C GLU A 175 -29.94 9.02 13.41
N HIS A 176 -29.34 9.64 14.43
CA HIS A 176 -28.39 10.75 14.25
C HIS A 176 -26.93 10.27 14.27
N GLY A 177 -26.71 8.98 14.48
CA GLY A 177 -25.40 8.36 14.63
C GLY A 177 -24.74 8.09 13.28
N ASN A 178 -24.00 9.05 12.75
CA ASN A 178 -23.17 8.84 11.56
C ASN A 178 -21.70 8.49 11.87
N LYS A 179 -21.38 8.24 13.13
CA LYS A 179 -20.02 8.01 13.64
C LYS A 179 -19.71 6.51 13.72
N ILE A 180 -18.43 6.18 13.55
CA ILE A 180 -17.94 4.83 13.85
C ILE A 180 -18.05 4.57 15.36
N ILE A 181 -18.26 3.32 15.74
CA ILE A 181 -18.51 2.94 17.13
C ILE A 181 -17.41 1.99 17.60
N ARG A 182 -16.85 2.26 18.78
CA ARG A 182 -15.80 1.42 19.39
C ARG A 182 -16.41 0.15 19.97
N THR A 183 -15.79 -0.99 19.68
CA THR A 183 -16.18 -2.28 20.25
C THR A 183 -15.32 -2.64 21.48
N LYS A 184 -15.78 -3.61 22.28
CA LYS A 184 -14.94 -4.25 23.32
C LYS A 184 -13.96 -5.29 22.77
N HIS A 185 -14.12 -5.70 21.51
CA HIS A 185 -13.35 -6.79 20.88
C HIS A 185 -11.92 -6.37 20.56
N VAL A 186 -10.96 -7.13 21.07
CA VAL A 186 -9.53 -6.89 20.86
C VAL A 186 -9.12 -7.46 19.50
N MET A 187 -8.27 -6.72 18.76
CA MET A 187 -7.70 -7.23 17.53
C MET A 187 -6.66 -8.33 17.83
N PRO A 188 -6.73 -9.50 17.19
CA PRO A 188 -5.77 -10.57 17.40
C PRO A 188 -4.36 -10.13 16.94
N ASN A 189 -3.33 -10.61 17.64
CA ASN A 189 -1.92 -10.43 17.32
C ASN A 189 -1.40 -8.99 17.31
N ARG A 190 -2.13 -8.03 17.89
CA ARG A 190 -1.69 -6.63 17.96
C ARG A 190 -1.45 -6.19 19.39
N LYS A 191 -0.17 -6.03 19.76
CA LYS A 191 0.17 -5.24 20.96
C LYS A 191 -0.24 -3.80 20.66
N PRO A 192 -1.04 -3.14 21.52
CA PRO A 192 -1.36 -1.74 21.33
C PRO A 192 -0.05 -0.98 21.11
N LYS A 193 0.04 -0.19 20.03
CA LYS A 193 1.16 0.74 19.91
C LYS A 193 1.00 1.65 21.11
N ALA A 194 1.96 1.59 22.05
CA ALA A 194 2.00 2.55 23.13
C ALA A 194 2.09 3.92 22.45
N VAL A 195 0.98 4.64 22.42
CA VAL A 195 0.96 6.03 22.06
C VAL A 195 1.72 6.68 23.20
N LYS A 196 3.03 6.84 23.04
CA LYS A 196 3.75 7.84 23.84
C LYS A 196 2.92 9.10 23.63
N ALA A 197 2.40 9.63 24.73
CA ALA A 197 1.69 10.90 24.75
C ALA A 197 2.70 12.00 24.42
N GLU A 198 3.21 12.01 23.20
CA GLU A 198 3.79 13.19 22.61
C GLU A 198 2.60 14.03 22.21
N THR A 199 2.16 14.86 23.17
CA THR A 199 1.54 16.13 22.86
C THR A 199 2.30 16.72 21.66
N PRO A 200 1.62 17.08 20.56
CA PRO A 200 2.25 17.89 19.53
C PRO A 200 2.49 19.27 20.14
N SER A 201 3.60 19.37 20.87
CA SER A 201 4.21 20.60 21.33
C SER A 201 4.69 21.33 20.09
N GLY A 202 4.27 22.59 19.97
CA GLY A 202 4.72 23.47 18.92
C GLY A 202 6.24 23.56 18.85
N PHE A 203 6.70 23.96 17.67
CA PHE A 203 8.04 24.44 17.38
C PHE A 203 8.64 25.22 18.56
N GLY A 204 9.78 24.76 19.05
CA GLY A 204 10.58 25.43 20.08
C GLY A 204 11.78 24.57 20.49
N GLU A 205 12.92 24.87 19.87
CA GLU A 205 14.33 24.66 20.23
C GLU A 205 14.80 23.68 21.33
N THR A 206 15.94 23.07 20.97
CA THR A 206 17.09 22.57 21.77
C THR A 206 16.95 21.36 22.71
N GLY A 207 17.71 20.29 22.39
CA GLY A 207 18.53 19.61 23.40
C GLY A 207 18.46 18.06 23.48
N LEU A 208 19.47 17.42 22.89
CA LEU A 208 20.23 16.25 23.39
C LEU A 208 19.54 14.86 23.52
N SER A 209 19.86 14.03 22.52
CA SER A 209 20.43 12.67 22.58
C SER A 209 20.13 11.75 23.78
N GLN A 210 19.47 10.62 23.50
CA GLN A 210 19.79 9.33 24.15
C GLN A 210 19.81 8.18 23.13
N PRO A 211 20.74 7.21 23.23
CA PRO A 211 20.83 6.07 22.33
C PRO A 211 19.92 4.93 22.78
N ILE A 212 19.18 4.33 21.85
CA ILE A 212 18.40 3.11 22.09
C ILE A 212 19.33 1.91 21.93
N LEU A 213 19.63 1.24 23.05
CA LEU A 213 20.25 -0.08 23.11
C LEU A 213 19.22 -1.14 22.68
N GLN A 214 19.34 -1.68 21.47
CA GLN A 214 18.58 -2.86 21.05
C GLN A 214 19.26 -4.14 21.54
N LYS A 215 18.65 -4.77 22.53
CA LYS A 215 18.91 -6.14 22.95
C LYS A 215 18.18 -7.08 21.98
N SER A 216 18.92 -7.87 21.21
CA SER A 216 18.38 -8.98 20.42
C SER A 216 17.85 -10.06 21.36
N ALA A 217 16.54 -10.33 21.30
CA ALA A 217 15.93 -11.46 21.97
C ALA A 217 15.96 -12.65 21.00
N GLU A 218 16.72 -13.70 21.37
CA GLU A 218 16.59 -15.05 20.83
C GLU A 218 15.13 -15.51 20.96
N VAL A 219 14.58 -15.99 19.85
CA VAL A 219 13.25 -16.59 19.80
C VAL A 219 13.42 -18.08 20.05
N ASP A 220 12.94 -18.53 21.21
CA ASP A 220 12.80 -19.93 21.57
C ASP A 220 11.73 -20.61 20.70
N ASP A 221 12.09 -21.77 20.14
CA ASP A 221 11.25 -22.64 19.32
C ASP A 221 10.12 -23.28 20.15
N THR A 222 8.89 -22.77 20.02
CA THR A 222 7.70 -23.48 20.50
C THR A 222 7.24 -24.55 19.51
N LYS A 223 7.49 -25.82 19.87
CA LYS A 223 6.90 -27.03 19.27
C LYS A 223 5.36 -27.01 19.38
N SER A 224 4.69 -27.07 18.24
CA SER A 224 3.26 -27.42 18.14
C SER A 224 3.10 -28.86 17.66
N GLN A 225 2.24 -29.60 18.35
CA GLN A 225 1.92 -31.00 18.15
C GLN A 225 0.98 -31.20 16.95
N VAL A 226 1.48 -31.18 15.72
CA VAL A 226 0.94 -32.01 14.63
C VAL A 226 2.12 -32.39 13.73
N GLY A 227 2.53 -33.66 13.81
CA GLY A 227 3.70 -34.18 13.12
C GLY A 227 3.48 -34.33 11.61
N ILE A 228 3.84 -33.30 10.84
CA ILE A 228 4.38 -33.45 9.49
C ILE A 228 5.58 -32.51 9.37
N ILE A 229 6.77 -33.01 9.73
CA ILE A 229 8.03 -32.33 9.48
C ILE A 229 8.47 -32.67 8.07
N LEU A 230 8.18 -31.81 7.10
CA LEU A 230 8.87 -31.80 5.81
C LEU A 230 10.17 -31.00 5.99
N LYS A 231 11.21 -31.67 6.49
CA LYS A 231 12.59 -31.17 6.47
C LYS A 231 13.10 -31.25 5.03
N SER A 232 12.87 -30.19 4.25
CA SER A 232 13.64 -29.95 3.03
C SER A 232 14.79 -29.01 3.40
N GLN A 233 15.94 -29.60 3.75
CA GLN A 233 17.22 -28.93 3.71
C GLN A 233 17.91 -29.35 2.42
N MET A 234 17.84 -28.52 1.38
CA MET A 234 18.83 -28.53 0.32
C MET A 234 19.37 -27.11 0.10
N PRO A 235 20.70 -26.94 -0.02
CA PRO A 235 21.28 -25.66 -0.43
C PRO A 235 20.83 -25.35 -1.87
N LEU A 236 20.11 -24.25 -2.04
CA LEU A 236 19.65 -23.78 -3.35
C LEU A 236 20.85 -23.35 -4.19
N ARG A 237 20.95 -23.84 -5.43
CA ARG A 237 21.88 -23.29 -6.43
C ARG A 237 21.33 -21.95 -6.93
N PRO A 238 22.16 -20.91 -7.09
CA PRO A 238 21.72 -19.63 -7.65
C PRO A 238 21.13 -19.84 -9.04
N VAL A 239 20.00 -19.20 -9.33
CA VAL A 239 19.41 -19.18 -10.67
C VAL A 239 19.72 -17.84 -11.30
N THR A 240 20.28 -17.90 -12.50
CA THR A 240 20.66 -16.75 -13.30
C THR A 240 19.48 -16.37 -14.19
N ILE A 241 18.87 -15.21 -13.96
CA ILE A 241 17.77 -14.69 -14.80
C ILE A 241 18.34 -13.55 -15.65
N THR A 242 18.18 -13.65 -16.96
CA THR A 242 18.53 -12.56 -17.88
C THR A 242 17.25 -11.81 -18.24
N THR A 243 17.17 -10.54 -17.84
CA THR A 243 16.07 -9.62 -18.21
C THR A 243 16.52 -8.69 -19.31
N THR A 244 15.75 -8.58 -20.39
CA THR A 244 15.99 -7.60 -21.45
C THR A 244 15.52 -6.22 -21.00
N LYS A 245 16.43 -5.24 -20.98
CA LYS A 245 16.13 -3.82 -20.75
C LYS A 245 16.29 -3.04 -22.04
N LYS A 246 15.61 -1.89 -22.10
CA LYS A 246 15.62 -0.97 -23.25
C LYS A 246 15.74 0.46 -22.75
N ILE A 247 16.51 1.27 -23.47
CA ILE A 247 16.56 2.72 -23.28
C ILE A 247 16.41 3.43 -24.63
N THR A 248 15.67 4.54 -24.63
CA THR A 248 15.51 5.41 -25.81
C THR A 248 16.41 6.63 -25.70
N ARG A 249 16.73 7.24 -26.84
CA ARG A 249 17.48 8.50 -26.94
C ARG A 249 16.85 9.59 -26.10
N GLU A 250 15.54 9.79 -26.18
CA GLU A 250 14.81 10.80 -25.39
C GLU A 250 15.01 10.60 -23.89
N GLN A 251 14.89 9.36 -23.39
CA GLN A 251 15.13 9.04 -21.98
C GLN A 251 16.57 9.32 -21.55
N ALA A 252 17.55 8.99 -22.40
CA ALA A 252 18.96 9.25 -22.12
C ALA A 252 19.26 10.76 -22.10
N VAL A 253 18.69 11.53 -23.03
CA VAL A 253 18.85 12.99 -23.09
C VAL A 253 18.24 13.66 -21.85
N ASP A 254 17.03 13.27 -21.46
CA ASP A 254 16.35 13.80 -20.27
C ASP A 254 17.13 13.55 -18.98
N LEU A 255 17.89 12.45 -18.90
CA LEU A 255 18.76 12.15 -17.77
C LEU A 255 20.02 13.04 -17.78
N VAL A 256 20.67 13.22 -18.94
CA VAL A 256 22.02 13.82 -19.02
C VAL A 256 21.99 15.35 -19.09
N VAL A 257 21.05 15.94 -19.83
CA VAL A 257 21.01 17.40 -20.07
C VAL A 257 20.91 18.23 -18.78
N PRO A 258 20.10 17.86 -17.77
CA PRO A 258 20.05 18.60 -16.51
C PRO A 258 21.41 18.68 -15.81
N HIS A 259 22.19 17.58 -15.84
CA HIS A 259 23.54 17.55 -15.26
C HIS A 259 24.52 18.42 -16.06
N MET A 260 24.45 18.42 -17.39
CA MET A 260 25.26 19.30 -18.24
C MET A 260 25.02 20.78 -17.90
N VAL A 261 23.74 21.19 -17.81
CA VAL A 261 23.36 22.57 -17.47
C VAL A 261 23.84 22.94 -16.07
N LYS A 262 23.75 22.01 -15.10
CA LYS A 262 24.23 22.22 -13.72
C LYS A 262 25.74 22.42 -13.69
N ILE A 263 26.51 21.56 -14.35
CA ILE A 263 27.97 21.65 -14.43
C ILE A 263 28.42 22.98 -15.06
N MET A 264 27.76 23.40 -16.14
CA MET A 264 28.07 24.67 -16.81
C MET A 264 27.80 25.88 -15.91
N LYS A 265 26.75 25.83 -15.08
CA LYS A 265 26.42 26.91 -14.14
C LYS A 265 27.33 26.95 -12.92
N GLU A 266 27.70 25.79 -12.39
CA GLU A 266 28.48 25.65 -11.15
C GLU A 266 30.00 25.59 -11.40
N LEU A 267 30.45 26.04 -12.58
CA LEU A 267 31.85 26.18 -12.95
C LEU A 267 32.68 24.91 -12.67
N TRP A 268 32.14 23.75 -13.04
CA TRP A 268 32.88 22.48 -12.98
C TRP A 268 33.29 22.02 -11.57
N SER A 269 32.44 22.25 -10.57
CA SER A 269 32.68 21.73 -9.22
C SER A 269 32.86 20.20 -9.20
N THR A 270 33.69 19.70 -8.30
CA THR A 270 33.96 18.26 -8.16
C THR A 270 32.69 17.47 -7.85
N THR A 271 31.84 17.99 -6.95
CA THR A 271 30.57 17.36 -6.56
C THR A 271 29.62 17.20 -7.74
N THR A 272 29.45 18.25 -8.56
CA THR A 272 28.58 18.15 -9.76
C THR A 272 29.12 17.20 -10.82
N ASN A 273 30.44 17.09 -10.93
CA ASN A 273 31.06 16.14 -11.85
C ASN A 273 30.88 14.70 -11.39
N ASP A 274 30.96 14.44 -10.08
CA ASP A 274 30.74 13.11 -9.51
C ASP A 274 29.27 12.67 -9.62
N GLU A 275 28.33 13.58 -9.39
CA GLU A 275 26.89 13.32 -9.60
C GLU A 275 26.57 12.97 -11.07
N CYS A 276 27.12 13.74 -12.01
CA CYS A 276 26.96 13.46 -13.45
C CYS A 276 27.56 12.10 -13.81
N ALA A 277 28.77 11.79 -13.33
CA ALA A 277 29.42 10.51 -13.58
C ALA A 277 28.61 9.32 -13.04
N ALA A 278 28.01 9.46 -11.84
CA ALA A 278 27.20 8.41 -11.24
C ALA A 278 25.88 8.15 -11.99
N SER A 279 25.36 9.15 -12.71
CA SER A 279 24.13 9.03 -13.49
C SER A 279 24.32 8.35 -14.86
N LEU A 280 25.56 8.26 -15.34
CA LEU A 280 25.90 7.72 -16.65
C LEU A 280 26.20 6.22 -16.59
N THR A 281 25.64 5.48 -17.55
CA THR A 281 26.03 4.10 -17.83
C THR A 281 26.44 3.98 -19.30
N LYS A 282 27.16 2.92 -19.64
CA LYS A 282 27.56 2.64 -21.03
C LYS A 282 26.35 2.63 -21.98
N GLU A 283 25.23 2.05 -21.55
CA GLU A 283 24.00 1.92 -22.33
C GLU A 283 23.33 3.27 -22.58
N ILE A 284 23.36 4.17 -21.59
CA ILE A 284 22.90 5.56 -21.75
C ILE A 284 23.77 6.26 -22.79
N VAL A 285 25.09 6.16 -22.66
CA VAL A 285 26.04 6.85 -23.57
C VAL A 285 25.87 6.40 -25.02
N ILE A 286 25.56 5.12 -25.27
CA ILE A 286 25.38 4.58 -26.62
C ILE A 286 24.27 5.31 -27.42
N VAL A 287 23.14 5.62 -26.78
CA VAL A 287 21.97 6.22 -27.45
C VAL A 287 21.98 7.75 -27.46
N LEU A 288 22.99 8.39 -26.86
CA LEU A 288 23.05 9.85 -26.84
C LEU A 288 23.32 10.42 -28.24
N PRO A 289 22.74 11.60 -28.56
CA PRO A 289 23.06 12.33 -29.78
C PRO A 289 24.56 12.67 -29.89
N PRO A 290 25.11 12.79 -31.11
CA PRO A 290 26.52 13.12 -31.34
C PRO A 290 26.99 14.38 -30.60
N GLU A 291 26.16 15.42 -30.54
CA GLU A 291 26.50 16.69 -29.91
C GLU A 291 26.72 16.55 -28.40
N ILE A 292 25.93 15.67 -27.75
CA ILE A 292 26.05 15.39 -26.33
C ILE A 292 27.25 14.46 -26.06
N LYS A 293 27.52 13.51 -26.96
CA LYS A 293 28.71 12.65 -26.89
C LYS A 293 30.00 13.47 -26.99
N GLU A 294 30.08 14.42 -27.93
CA GLU A 294 31.22 15.34 -28.06
C GLU A 294 31.43 16.16 -26.78
N TRP A 295 30.35 16.68 -26.20
CA TRP A 295 30.43 17.39 -24.93
C TRP A 295 30.92 16.49 -23.80
N LEU A 296 30.40 15.26 -23.68
CA LEU A 296 30.81 14.28 -22.67
C LEU A 296 32.28 13.86 -22.82
N GLU A 297 32.80 13.78 -24.04
CA GLU A 297 34.22 13.50 -24.30
C GLU A 297 35.12 14.61 -23.73
N VAL A 298 34.79 15.86 -24.04
CA VAL A 298 35.53 17.02 -23.51
C VAL A 298 35.40 17.11 -21.99
N TRP A 299 34.18 16.92 -21.48
CA TRP A 299 33.89 16.98 -20.06
C TRP A 299 34.63 15.89 -19.28
N SER A 300 34.57 14.62 -19.73
CA SER A 300 35.19 13.49 -19.05
C SER A 300 36.71 13.62 -18.96
N ARG A 301 37.37 14.19 -19.97
CA ARG A 301 38.80 14.54 -19.92
C ARG A 301 39.11 15.60 -18.87
N GLN A 302 38.32 16.66 -18.84
CA GLN A 302 38.51 17.76 -17.90
C GLN A 302 38.21 17.35 -16.44
N ALA A 303 37.20 16.50 -16.24
CA ALA A 303 36.79 15.99 -14.94
C ALA A 303 37.59 14.74 -14.48
N GLY A 304 38.48 14.20 -15.31
CA GLY A 304 39.30 13.03 -14.99
C GLY A 304 38.51 11.72 -14.91
N LYS A 305 37.41 11.58 -15.65
CA LYS A 305 36.52 10.40 -15.67
C LYS A 305 36.81 9.50 -16.88
N GLN A 306 37.96 8.83 -16.85
CA GLN A 306 38.46 8.05 -17.99
C GLN A 306 37.50 6.93 -18.47
N GLU A 307 36.73 6.32 -17.58
CA GLU A 307 35.78 5.27 -17.93
C GLU A 307 34.69 5.77 -18.89
N ILE A 308 34.19 6.99 -18.66
CA ILE A 308 33.17 7.61 -19.51
C ILE A 308 33.77 8.02 -20.87
N GLU A 309 35.03 8.49 -20.89
CA GLU A 309 35.73 8.77 -22.14
C GLU A 309 35.82 7.51 -23.03
N VAL A 310 36.12 6.35 -22.43
CA VAL A 310 36.15 5.08 -23.14
C VAL A 310 34.77 4.72 -23.70
N TRP A 311 33.71 4.85 -22.91
CA TRP A 311 32.35 4.58 -23.39
C TRP A 311 31.93 5.48 -24.55
N VAL A 312 32.24 6.77 -24.49
CA VAL A 312 31.93 7.72 -25.57
C VAL A 312 32.66 7.34 -26.85
N ARG A 313 33.94 6.95 -26.75
CA ARG A 313 34.74 6.52 -27.90
C ARG A 313 34.26 5.21 -28.52
N GLU A 314 33.77 4.29 -27.69
CA GLU A 314 33.19 3.02 -28.14
C GLU A 314 31.78 3.20 -28.75
N ALA A 315 31.05 4.25 -28.35
CA ALA A 315 29.70 4.56 -28.80
C ALA A 315 29.66 5.26 -30.17
N THR A 316 30.30 4.67 -31.18
CA THR A 316 30.44 5.23 -32.54
C THR A 316 29.13 5.29 -33.33
N GLU A 317 28.14 4.50 -32.95
CA GLU A 317 26.85 4.42 -33.64
C GLU A 317 25.87 5.44 -33.06
N ASP A 318 25.09 6.08 -33.94
CA ASP A 318 23.98 6.95 -33.55
C ASP A 318 22.68 6.14 -33.51
N LEU A 319 22.31 5.65 -32.33
CA LEU A 319 21.15 4.79 -32.12
C LEU A 319 20.00 5.55 -31.45
N GLU A 320 18.79 5.35 -31.96
CA GLU A 320 17.56 5.89 -31.33
C GLU A 320 17.16 5.07 -30.09
N THR A 321 17.44 3.76 -30.09
CA THR A 321 17.11 2.86 -28.99
C THR A 321 18.18 1.78 -28.84
N TYR A 322 18.49 1.41 -27.60
CA TYR A 322 19.42 0.32 -27.29
C TYR A 322 18.79 -0.68 -26.32
N GLU A 323 18.95 -1.96 -26.62
CA GLU A 323 18.42 -3.08 -25.84
C GLU A 323 19.59 -3.95 -25.36
N TRP A 324 19.59 -4.31 -24.07
CA TRP A 324 20.63 -5.15 -23.48
C TRP A 324 20.05 -6.17 -22.51
N GLY A 325 20.74 -7.30 -22.35
CA GLY A 325 20.40 -8.31 -21.36
C GLY A 325 21.12 -8.02 -20.04
N GLU A 326 20.38 -7.78 -18.97
CA GLU A 326 20.92 -7.72 -17.63
C GLU A 326 20.75 -9.07 -16.95
N THR A 327 21.86 -9.70 -16.61
CA THR A 327 21.89 -10.99 -15.94
C THR A 327 21.95 -10.80 -14.43
N GLN A 328 20.85 -11.04 -13.74
CA GLN A 328 20.80 -11.02 -12.28
C GLN A 328 20.90 -12.44 -11.72
N VAL A 329 21.87 -12.65 -10.83
CA VAL A 329 21.98 -13.87 -10.03
C VAL A 329 21.02 -13.73 -8.84
N VAL A 330 19.80 -14.23 -9.00
CA VAL A 330 18.80 -14.19 -7.94
C VAL A 330 19.03 -15.39 -7.03
N GLN A 331 19.38 -15.15 -5.76
CA GLN A 331 19.40 -16.21 -4.76
C GLN A 331 17.97 -16.73 -4.53
N GLY A 332 17.73 -17.97 -4.97
CA GLY A 332 16.71 -18.87 -4.44
C GLY A 332 15.26 -18.44 -4.58
N ARG A 333 14.70 -18.58 -5.78
CA ARG A 333 13.24 -18.75 -5.96
C ARG A 333 12.83 -20.07 -5.26
N PRO A 334 11.71 -20.15 -4.51
CA PRO A 334 11.20 -21.46 -4.08
C PRO A 334 10.83 -22.27 -5.33
N ALA A 335 11.32 -23.51 -5.41
CA ALA A 335 11.13 -24.37 -6.58
C ALA A 335 9.63 -24.57 -6.88
N ALA A 336 9.26 -24.37 -8.14
CA ALA A 336 7.91 -24.58 -8.67
C ALA A 336 7.54 -26.08 -8.84
N GLU A 337 8.39 -26.99 -8.36
CA GLU A 337 8.21 -28.45 -8.46
C GLU A 337 6.83 -28.96 -7.97
N PRO A 338 6.24 -28.46 -6.87
CA PRO A 338 4.92 -28.93 -6.43
C PRO A 338 3.80 -28.57 -7.42
N ILE A 339 3.93 -27.44 -8.12
CA ILE A 339 2.96 -27.01 -9.13
C ILE A 339 3.09 -27.90 -10.36
N TYR A 340 4.30 -28.12 -10.86
CA TYR A 340 4.50 -28.94 -12.06
C TYR A 340 4.09 -30.40 -11.83
N ALA A 341 4.34 -30.96 -10.64
CA ALA A 341 3.83 -32.29 -10.29
C ALA A 341 2.30 -32.33 -10.26
N ALA A 342 1.64 -31.35 -9.65
CA ALA A 342 0.19 -31.27 -9.60
C ALA A 342 -0.46 -31.00 -10.98
N ILE A 343 0.20 -30.21 -11.84
CA ILE A 343 -0.26 -29.96 -13.22
C ILE A 343 -0.11 -31.23 -14.08
N ASN A 344 1.02 -31.93 -14.00
CA ASN A 344 1.23 -33.17 -14.75
C ASN A 344 0.22 -34.25 -14.33
N GLU A 345 -0.05 -34.40 -13.03
CA GLU A 345 -1.11 -35.32 -12.54
C GLU A 345 -2.52 -34.92 -13.01
N LEU A 346 -2.80 -33.61 -13.13
CA LEU A 346 -4.08 -33.11 -13.66
C LEU A 346 -4.21 -33.34 -15.18
N GLU A 347 -3.12 -33.24 -15.93
CA GLU A 347 -3.07 -33.56 -17.37
C GLU A 347 -3.28 -35.07 -17.61
N GLU A 348 -2.70 -35.94 -16.78
CA GLU A 348 -2.96 -37.39 -16.82
C GLU A 348 -4.44 -37.71 -16.53
N LEU A 349 -5.04 -37.07 -15.51
CA LEU A 349 -6.46 -37.25 -15.17
C LEU A 349 -7.43 -36.68 -16.21
N HIS A 350 -7.02 -35.71 -17.02
CA HIS A 350 -7.83 -35.16 -18.10
C HIS A 350 -7.87 -36.10 -19.33
N ASN A 351 -6.79 -36.86 -19.54
CA ASN A 351 -6.69 -37.84 -20.62
C ASN A 351 -7.47 -39.13 -20.33
N GLU A 352 -7.78 -39.42 -19.06
CA GLU A 352 -8.72 -40.47 -18.65
C GLU A 352 -10.16 -39.94 -18.66
N ASN A 353 -11.07 -40.62 -19.36
CA ASN A 353 -12.46 -40.18 -19.58
C ASN A 353 -13.18 -39.80 -18.26
N VAL A 354 -13.36 -38.50 -17.99
CA VAL A 354 -13.82 -37.91 -16.71
C VAL A 354 -15.35 -38.09 -16.46
N THR A 355 -15.84 -39.32 -16.58
CA THR A 355 -17.24 -39.66 -16.25
C THR A 355 -17.39 -40.20 -14.83
N SER A 356 -16.31 -40.70 -14.24
CA SER A 356 -16.26 -41.21 -12.87
C SER A 356 -16.34 -40.10 -11.81
N VAL A 357 -17.23 -40.27 -10.83
CA VAL A 357 -17.34 -39.40 -9.65
C VAL A 357 -16.02 -39.31 -8.88
N ALA A 358 -15.25 -40.41 -8.82
CA ALA A 358 -13.94 -40.45 -8.16
C ALA A 358 -12.90 -39.59 -8.89
N ALA A 359 -12.93 -39.55 -10.23
CA ALA A 359 -12.04 -38.70 -11.03
C ALA A 359 -12.35 -37.21 -10.81
N ARG A 360 -13.64 -36.83 -10.73
CA ARG A 360 -14.04 -35.44 -10.43
C ARG A 360 -13.63 -35.01 -9.02
N HIS A 361 -13.75 -35.89 -8.03
CA HIS A 361 -13.35 -35.58 -6.66
C HIS A 361 -11.84 -35.37 -6.55
N LYS A 362 -11.03 -36.25 -7.16
CA LYS A 362 -9.57 -36.09 -7.25
C LYS A 362 -9.16 -34.80 -7.97
N LEU A 363 -9.81 -34.49 -9.10
CA LEU A 363 -9.54 -33.25 -9.84
C LEU A 363 -9.83 -32.01 -8.97
N HIS A 364 -10.91 -32.03 -8.21
CA HIS A 364 -11.29 -30.92 -7.32
C HIS A 364 -10.29 -30.75 -6.17
N GLU A 365 -9.88 -31.85 -5.52
CA GLU A 365 -8.90 -31.86 -4.43
C GLU A 365 -7.54 -31.31 -4.91
N ARG A 366 -7.07 -31.75 -6.07
CA ARG A 366 -5.80 -31.27 -6.65
C ARG A 366 -5.86 -29.82 -7.10
N THR A 367 -6.98 -29.37 -7.69
CA THR A 367 -7.20 -27.96 -8.02
C THR A 367 -7.20 -27.09 -6.76
N ALA A 368 -7.77 -27.58 -5.66
CA ALA A 368 -7.74 -26.89 -4.37
C ALA A 368 -6.30 -26.76 -3.84
N MET A 369 -5.48 -27.81 -3.93
CA MET A 369 -4.06 -27.75 -3.53
C MET A 369 -3.27 -26.70 -4.34
N ILE A 370 -3.46 -26.63 -5.67
CA ILE A 370 -2.81 -25.62 -6.51
C ILE A 370 -3.22 -24.21 -6.10
N ARG A 371 -4.53 -23.98 -5.88
CA ARG A 371 -5.02 -22.67 -5.41
C ARG A 371 -4.42 -22.28 -4.06
N GLN A 372 -4.35 -23.22 -3.13
CA GLN A 372 -3.80 -22.98 -1.80
C GLN A 372 -2.29 -22.66 -1.86
N TYR A 373 -1.55 -23.36 -2.72
CA TYR A 373 -0.14 -23.06 -2.97
C TYR A 373 0.05 -21.67 -3.61
N LEU A 374 -0.75 -21.31 -4.61
CA LEU A 374 -0.70 -20.00 -5.26
C LEU A 374 -0.98 -18.87 -4.27
N MET A 375 -2.00 -19.02 -3.41
CA MET A 375 -2.29 -18.04 -2.35
C MET A 375 -1.11 -17.89 -1.37
N GLY A 376 -0.51 -19.01 -0.92
CA GLY A 376 0.65 -18.98 -0.03
C GLY A 376 1.90 -18.37 -0.69
N MET A 377 2.09 -18.56 -1.99
CA MET A 377 3.15 -17.88 -2.74
C MET A 377 2.88 -16.39 -2.86
N GLU A 378 1.65 -15.98 -3.17
CA GLU A 378 1.28 -14.56 -3.28
C GLU A 378 1.53 -13.82 -1.96
N GLU A 379 1.20 -14.44 -0.83
CA GLU A 379 1.51 -13.88 0.50
C GLU A 379 3.01 -13.74 0.73
N LYS A 380 3.81 -14.76 0.39
CA LYS A 380 5.27 -14.71 0.49
C LYS A 380 5.87 -13.64 -0.43
N TRP A 381 5.34 -13.50 -1.64
CA TRP A 381 5.77 -12.47 -2.60
C TRP A 381 5.43 -11.07 -2.09
N LYS A 382 4.23 -10.86 -1.56
CA LYS A 382 3.86 -9.60 -0.91
C LYS A 382 4.79 -9.31 0.26
N ALA A 383 5.05 -10.29 1.12
CA ALA A 383 5.95 -10.11 2.27
C ALA A 383 7.38 -9.76 1.84
N TRP A 384 7.89 -10.40 0.79
CA TRP A 384 9.19 -10.10 0.22
C TRP A 384 9.22 -8.70 -0.41
N ALA A 385 8.24 -8.34 -1.24
CA ALA A 385 8.14 -7.02 -1.85
C ALA A 385 8.01 -5.90 -0.79
N TYR A 386 7.24 -6.13 0.28
CA TYR A 386 7.18 -5.21 1.42
C TYR A 386 8.51 -5.08 2.15
N LYS A 387 9.26 -6.18 2.29
CA LYS A 387 10.59 -6.17 2.91
C LYS A 387 11.58 -5.37 2.07
N GLU A 388 11.59 -5.56 0.75
CA GLU A 388 12.49 -4.84 -0.15
C GLU A 388 12.14 -3.35 -0.21
N LEU A 389 10.85 -3.02 -0.38
CA LEU A 389 10.39 -1.64 -0.36
C LEU A 389 10.69 -0.95 0.98
N SER A 390 10.56 -1.68 2.10
CA SER A 390 10.92 -1.14 3.42
C SER A 390 12.42 -0.91 3.57
N LYS A 391 13.26 -1.70 2.90
CA LYS A 391 14.71 -1.55 2.90
C LYS A 391 15.11 -0.33 2.08
N GLU A 392 14.58 -0.17 0.86
CA GLU A 392 14.78 1.02 0.03
C GLU A 392 14.34 2.29 0.76
N LEU A 393 13.18 2.27 1.42
CA LEU A 393 12.70 3.41 2.20
C LEU A 393 13.63 3.76 3.37
N LEU A 394 14.22 2.76 4.03
CA LEU A 394 15.21 2.98 5.09
C LEU A 394 16.51 3.59 4.54
N GLU A 395 16.97 3.11 3.39
CA GLU A 395 18.15 3.65 2.70
C GLU A 395 17.92 5.11 2.27
N CYS A 396 16.75 5.42 1.70
CA CYS A 396 16.36 6.80 1.40
C CYS A 396 16.30 7.68 2.65
N GLN A 397 15.75 7.18 3.76
CA GLN A 397 15.72 7.93 5.03
C GLN A 397 17.13 8.21 5.55
N ALA A 398 18.05 7.25 5.44
CA ALA A 398 19.45 7.43 5.83
C ALA A 398 20.17 8.46 4.94
N ALA A 399 19.91 8.46 3.64
CA ALA A 399 20.42 9.47 2.71
C ALA A 399 19.93 10.88 3.07
N ILE A 400 18.62 11.05 3.27
CA ILE A 400 18.02 12.33 3.67
C ILE A 400 18.60 12.83 5.01
N ALA A 401 18.78 11.94 5.98
CA ALA A 401 19.38 12.30 7.27
C ALA A 401 20.83 12.79 7.12
N THR A 402 21.58 12.19 6.19
CA THR A 402 22.95 12.60 5.85
C THR A 402 22.96 13.99 5.21
N ASP A 403 22.08 14.24 4.25
CA ASP A 403 21.95 15.55 3.58
C ASP A 403 21.55 16.67 4.54
N VAL A 404 20.57 16.41 5.41
CA VAL A 404 20.14 17.37 6.44
C VAL A 404 21.29 17.68 7.40
N SER A 405 22.08 16.68 7.77
CA SER A 405 23.26 16.86 8.64
C SER A 405 24.35 17.69 7.94
N PHE A 406 24.54 17.47 6.64
CA PHE A 406 25.47 18.25 5.83
C PHE A 406 25.04 19.72 5.73
N ILE A 407 23.76 19.98 5.42
CA ILE A 407 23.20 21.35 5.35
C ILE A 407 23.36 22.06 6.70
N ARG A 408 23.07 21.38 7.81
CA ARG A 408 23.22 21.96 9.16
C ARG A 408 24.67 22.38 9.42
N ARG A 409 25.64 21.51 9.12
CA ARG A 409 27.07 21.83 9.30
C ARG A 409 27.48 23.03 8.45
N SER A 410 27.01 23.09 7.20
CA SER A 410 27.31 24.21 6.30
C SER A 410 26.74 25.54 6.83
N LEU A 411 25.55 25.53 7.43
CA LEU A 411 24.97 26.70 8.08
C LEU A 411 25.77 27.13 9.30
N GLU A 412 26.17 26.20 10.17
CA GLU A 412 27.00 26.48 11.35
C GLU A 412 28.36 27.10 10.97
N GLU A 413 29.02 26.57 9.93
CA GLU A 413 30.27 27.11 9.40
C GLU A 413 30.10 28.52 8.80
N ASN A 414 28.95 28.81 8.19
CA ASN A 414 28.64 30.12 7.64
C ASN A 414 28.38 31.14 8.76
N ASP A 415 27.62 30.75 9.79
CA ASP A 415 27.39 31.58 10.97
C ASP A 415 28.71 31.89 11.69
N GLU A 416 29.60 30.90 11.85
CA GLU A 416 30.92 31.12 12.44
C GLU A 416 31.76 32.10 11.61
N ARG A 417 31.73 31.99 10.27
CA ARG A 417 32.38 32.95 9.37
C ARG A 417 31.81 34.36 9.52
N CYS A 418 30.48 34.51 9.57
CA CYS A 418 29.82 35.78 9.81
C CYS A 418 30.22 36.40 11.16
N TRP A 419 30.28 35.59 12.22
CA TRP A 419 30.71 36.03 13.54
C TRP A 419 32.17 36.47 13.57
N LYS A 420 33.09 35.71 12.97
CA LYS A 420 34.51 36.09 12.84
C LYS A 420 34.68 37.40 12.09
N LYS A 421 33.95 37.59 10.98
CA LYS A 421 33.97 38.84 10.20
C LYS A 421 33.45 40.03 11.01
N ARG A 422 32.36 39.87 11.76
CA ARG A 422 31.83 40.92 12.64
C ARG A 422 32.83 41.29 13.74
N ARG A 423 33.49 40.31 14.36
CA ARG A 423 34.50 40.54 15.39
C ARG A 423 35.70 41.32 14.85
N ALA A 424 36.24 40.91 13.70
CA ALA A 424 37.34 41.62 13.05
C ALA A 424 36.98 43.09 12.77
N ASN A 425 35.79 43.35 12.22
CA ASN A 425 35.30 44.71 11.98
C ASN A 425 35.18 45.55 13.26
N MET A 426 34.80 44.94 14.40
CA MET A 426 34.73 45.65 15.69
C MET A 426 36.13 45.97 16.25
N GLU A 427 37.08 45.04 16.10
CA GLU A 427 38.48 45.25 16.49
C GLU A 427 39.13 46.36 15.65
N ASP A 428 38.90 46.38 14.34
CA ASP A 428 39.39 47.43 13.44
C ASP A 428 38.80 48.80 13.81
N ALA A 429 37.49 48.87 14.11
CA ALA A 429 36.84 50.11 14.53
C ALA A 429 37.35 50.62 15.90
N ALA A 430 37.67 49.73 16.84
CA ALA A 430 38.26 50.09 18.12
C ALA A 430 39.67 50.67 17.94
N ASN A 431 40.49 50.07 17.07
CA ASN A 431 41.84 50.54 16.77
C ASN A 431 41.86 51.92 16.07
N ASP A 432 40.92 52.18 15.14
CA ASP A 432 40.81 53.48 14.45
C ASP A 432 40.39 54.62 15.42
N ASN A 433 39.56 54.32 16.42
CA ASN A 433 39.18 55.30 17.45
C ASN A 433 40.31 55.60 18.44
N GLY A 434 41.14 54.60 18.78
CA GLY A 434 42.34 54.80 19.59
C GLY A 434 43.40 55.67 18.89
N ALA A 435 43.53 55.53 17.57
CA ALA A 435 44.40 56.39 16.78
C ALA A 435 43.93 57.85 16.78
N LYS A 436 42.62 58.12 16.70
CA LYS A 436 42.05 59.48 16.73
C LYS A 436 42.11 60.17 18.11
N ALA A 437 42.10 59.41 19.21
CA ALA A 437 42.21 59.96 20.56
C ALA A 437 43.61 60.52 20.89
N ASN A 438 44.66 60.07 20.21
CA ASN A 438 46.04 60.56 20.39
C ASN A 438 46.38 61.83 19.58
N TRP A 439 45.39 62.44 18.89
CA TRP A 439 45.56 63.68 18.10
C TRP A 439 44.87 64.91 18.72
N LEU A 440 44.53 64.87 20.00
CA LEU A 440 44.02 66.03 20.72
C LEU A 440 45.08 66.50 21.76
N PRO A 441 45.76 67.64 21.53
CA PRO A 441 46.67 68.26 22.50
C PRO A 441 45.95 68.89 23.70
#